data_AF-A0A7S0DNT1-F1
#
_entry.id   AF-A0A7S0DNT1-F1
#
_cell.length_a   1.000
_cell.length_b   1.000
_cell.length_c   1.000
_cell.angle_alpha   90.00
_cell.angle_beta   90.00
_cell.angle_gamma   90.00
#
_symmetry.space_group_name_H-M   'P 1'
#
loop_
_entity.id
_entity.type
_entity.pdbx_description
1 polymer ?
#
loop_
_entity_poly.entity_id
_entity_poly.type
_entity_poly.pdbx_seq_one_letter_code
_entity_poly.pdbx_strand_id
1 'polypeptide(L)'
;MDKAVKALRQCGFLRSSEDRNETKAEELFSALLDEESQPFKYLLLPLDSLKKFAKEIGMSALKGRKHKLTRCSVLDHLLNQRQIFGSRLIESLHVWKAFHKCCGEYVQLCGQMLGLSHRLFRLYFLDRYEDEKTTDLMTLQDIHQVKFKKYRLHHVLSVFQSRDEFVAYHQACDIHANLLSYIAPKLELSRDDARFGLGETAKIPKDMVDRKKLDIVLKKAREGMRQPIRGNMENMPSFFKSFTANHIYTRVCHEIVKVLERMNEYEAAVQVLYDLLDTPFCTYMRGRWWNRLVLNLSHHLRDHKTAYMRALKALRDPEVQTGERLEMEERALRLWNRKEVTMELHHSVARRCPVSFESIQLKKKS
;
A
#
# COMPACT_ATOMS: atom_id res chain seq x y z
N MET A 1 23.77 -28.83 12.31
CA MET A 1 22.55 -28.01 12.33
C MET A 1 21.61 -28.41 13.48
N ASP A 2 21.45 -29.71 13.75
CA ASP A 2 20.45 -30.23 14.68
C ASP A 2 20.55 -29.69 16.11
N LYS A 3 21.76 -29.50 16.64
CA LYS A 3 21.95 -28.90 17.97
C LYS A 3 21.44 -27.45 18.05
N ALA A 4 21.69 -26.64 17.01
CA ALA A 4 21.25 -25.26 16.96
C ALA A 4 19.73 -25.16 16.77
N VAL A 5 19.17 -25.99 15.87
CA VAL A 5 17.71 -26.08 15.68
C VAL A 5 17.03 -26.50 16.97
N LYS A 6 17.56 -27.51 17.66
CA LYS A 6 17.03 -27.99 18.94
C LYS A 6 17.07 -26.89 20.02
N ALA A 7 18.17 -26.14 20.12
CA ALA A 7 18.28 -25.02 21.06
C ALA A 7 17.24 -23.92 20.75
N LEU A 8 17.09 -23.53 19.48
CA LEU A 8 16.11 -22.52 19.07
C LEU A 8 14.66 -22.99 19.28
N ARG A 9 14.37 -24.28 19.11
CA ARG A 9 13.07 -24.89 19.44
C ARG A 9 12.81 -24.85 20.94
N GLN A 10 13.79 -25.23 21.77
CA GLN A 10 13.67 -25.18 23.24
C GLN A 10 13.37 -23.77 23.74
N CYS A 11 13.91 -22.75 23.07
CA CYS A 11 13.65 -21.35 23.38
C CYS A 11 12.38 -20.78 22.73
N GLY A 12 11.60 -21.57 21.98
CA GLY A 12 10.35 -21.13 21.35
C GLY A 12 10.51 -20.27 20.08
N PHE A 13 11.72 -20.15 19.53
CA PHE A 13 12.00 -19.38 18.31
C PHE A 13 11.59 -20.13 17.04
N LEU A 14 11.65 -21.46 17.07
CA LEU A 14 11.29 -22.34 15.96
C LEU A 14 10.15 -23.27 16.35
N ARG A 15 9.26 -23.53 15.39
CA ARG A 15 8.30 -24.64 15.38
C ARG A 15 8.77 -25.70 14.39
N SER A 16 8.42 -26.96 14.61
CA SER A 16 8.81 -28.09 13.75
C SER A 16 7.59 -28.92 13.33
N SER A 17 7.76 -29.68 12.26
CA SER A 17 6.82 -30.73 11.81
C SER A 17 6.45 -31.77 12.88
N GLU A 18 7.23 -31.88 13.95
CA GLU A 18 7.00 -32.77 15.10
C GLU A 18 6.07 -32.18 16.18
N ASP A 19 5.84 -30.86 16.18
CA ASP A 19 5.01 -30.18 17.18
C ASP A 19 3.52 -30.40 16.86
N ARG A 20 3.08 -31.67 16.81
CA ARG A 20 1.71 -32.08 16.51
C ARG A 20 0.85 -31.97 17.76
N ASN A 21 0.22 -30.83 17.95
CA ASN A 21 -0.95 -30.73 18.82
C ASN A 21 -2.13 -30.29 17.96
N GLU A 22 -3.13 -31.16 17.81
CA GLU A 22 -4.26 -31.00 16.88
C GLU A 22 -5.03 -29.69 17.13
N THR A 23 -5.08 -29.21 18.37
CA THR A 23 -5.64 -27.89 18.78
C THR A 23 -4.75 -26.69 18.44
N LYS A 24 -3.41 -26.85 18.40
CA LYS A 24 -2.49 -25.80 17.94
C LYS A 24 -2.36 -25.75 16.41
N ALA A 25 -2.69 -26.85 15.73
CA ALA A 25 -2.75 -26.89 14.28
C ALA A 25 -3.86 -25.95 13.77
N GLU A 26 -5.01 -25.88 14.44
CA GLU A 26 -6.09 -24.92 14.15
C GLU A 26 -5.68 -23.46 14.42
N GLU A 27 -4.97 -23.16 15.51
CA GLU A 27 -4.46 -21.80 15.79
C GLU A 27 -3.37 -21.35 14.80
N LEU A 28 -2.49 -22.27 14.38
CA LEU A 28 -1.55 -22.06 13.28
C LEU A 28 -2.28 -21.84 11.96
N PHE A 29 -3.40 -22.53 11.76
CA PHE A 29 -4.23 -22.46 10.57
C PHE A 29 -5.02 -21.14 10.48
N SER A 30 -5.63 -20.69 11.57
CA SER A 30 -6.32 -19.39 11.64
C SER A 30 -5.34 -18.23 11.42
N ALA A 31 -4.10 -18.33 11.91
CA ALA A 31 -3.05 -17.35 11.63
C ALA A 31 -2.56 -17.37 10.15
N LEU A 32 -2.68 -18.51 9.46
CA LEU A 32 -2.40 -18.67 8.02
C LEU A 32 -3.60 -18.25 7.14
N LEU A 33 -4.79 -18.10 7.72
CA LEU A 33 -6.03 -17.70 7.04
C LEU A 33 -6.36 -16.21 7.21
N ASP A 34 -5.70 -15.49 8.13
CA ASP A 34 -5.77 -14.03 8.19
C ASP A 34 -5.34 -13.50 6.81
N GLU A 35 -6.18 -12.70 6.15
CA GLU A 35 -5.95 -12.27 4.76
C GLU A 35 -4.62 -11.50 4.58
N GLU A 36 -4.01 -11.07 5.68
CA GLU A 36 -2.69 -10.43 5.75
C GLU A 36 -1.52 -11.43 5.80
N SER A 37 -1.72 -12.67 6.26
CA SER A 37 -0.71 -13.73 6.38
C SER A 37 -0.93 -14.87 5.38
N GLN A 38 -0.84 -14.50 4.10
CA GLN A 38 -0.46 -15.30 2.92
C GLN A 38 -0.28 -16.82 3.21
N PRO A 39 -1.30 -17.68 2.97
CA PRO A 39 -1.30 -19.04 3.49
C PRO A 39 -0.15 -19.91 2.97
N PHE A 40 0.53 -19.55 1.87
CA PHE A 40 1.73 -20.24 1.41
C PHE A 40 2.61 -19.34 0.55
N LYS A 41 3.26 -18.34 1.16
CA LYS A 41 4.17 -17.46 0.39
C LYS A 41 5.19 -18.26 -0.42
N TYR A 42 5.60 -19.44 0.05
CA TYR A 42 6.15 -20.47 -0.83
C TYR A 42 5.73 -21.84 -0.30
N LEU A 43 4.95 -22.60 -1.07
CA LEU A 43 4.94 -24.04 -0.88
C LEU A 43 6.40 -24.50 -1.01
N LEU A 44 7.08 -24.80 0.11
CA LEU A 44 8.50 -25.18 0.15
C LEU A 44 8.77 -26.51 -0.57
N LEU A 45 7.75 -27.10 -1.18
CA LEU A 45 7.88 -28.29 -1.99
C LEU A 45 8.72 -27.98 -3.24
N PRO A 46 9.80 -28.75 -3.47
CA PRO A 46 10.39 -28.89 -4.79
C PRO A 46 9.34 -29.33 -5.80
N LEU A 47 9.60 -29.11 -7.09
CA LEU A 47 8.63 -29.38 -8.16
C LEU A 47 8.08 -30.82 -8.12
N ASP A 48 8.89 -31.81 -7.77
CA ASP A 48 8.45 -33.21 -7.74
C ASP A 48 7.61 -33.53 -6.50
N SER A 49 7.91 -32.95 -5.35
CA SER A 49 7.04 -33.03 -4.17
C SER A 49 5.73 -32.27 -4.38
N LEU A 50 5.76 -31.15 -5.11
CA LEU A 50 4.56 -30.40 -5.51
C LEU A 50 3.64 -31.25 -6.41
N LYS A 51 4.20 -31.99 -7.37
CA LYS A 51 3.43 -32.93 -8.22
C LYS A 51 2.80 -34.06 -7.41
N LYS A 52 3.56 -34.65 -6.47
CA LYS A 52 3.05 -35.69 -5.56
C LYS A 52 1.92 -35.14 -4.70
N PHE A 53 2.13 -33.99 -4.09
CA PHE A 53 1.13 -33.31 -3.27
C PHE A 53 -0.14 -33.00 -4.05
N ALA A 54 -0.03 -32.42 -5.24
CA ALA A 54 -1.16 -32.15 -6.14
C ALA A 54 -1.96 -33.42 -6.43
N LYS A 55 -1.28 -34.55 -6.70
CA LYS A 55 -1.93 -35.85 -6.90
C LYS A 55 -2.67 -36.33 -5.64
N GLU A 56 -2.07 -36.17 -4.45
CA GLU A 56 -2.66 -36.59 -3.17
C GLU A 56 -3.91 -35.79 -2.77
N ILE A 57 -3.96 -34.50 -3.12
CA ILE A 57 -5.14 -33.65 -2.85
C ILE A 57 -6.21 -33.75 -3.95
N GLY A 58 -6.05 -34.67 -4.92
CA GLY A 58 -7.04 -34.89 -5.96
C GLY A 58 -7.01 -33.89 -7.11
N MET A 59 -5.95 -33.07 -7.23
CA MET A 59 -5.71 -32.29 -8.45
C MET A 59 -5.32 -33.24 -9.57
N SER A 60 -6.31 -33.71 -10.34
CA SER A 60 -6.04 -34.40 -11.60
C SER A 60 -5.24 -33.45 -12.49
N ALA A 61 -4.01 -33.86 -12.86
CA ALA A 61 -3.07 -33.03 -13.61
C ALA A 61 -3.80 -32.33 -14.77
N LEU A 62 -4.03 -31.01 -14.61
CA LEU A 62 -4.79 -30.11 -15.48
C LEU A 62 -5.03 -30.74 -16.86
N LYS A 63 -6.13 -31.50 -17.02
CA LYS A 63 -6.42 -32.24 -18.26
C LYS A 63 -6.38 -31.22 -19.41
N GLY A 64 -5.35 -31.31 -20.25
CA GLY A 64 -5.16 -30.44 -21.41
C GLY A 64 -4.14 -29.29 -21.31
N ARG A 65 -3.47 -29.05 -20.17
CA ARG A 65 -2.39 -28.03 -20.07
C ARG A 65 -1.16 -28.58 -19.37
N LYS A 66 -0.32 -29.32 -20.11
CA LYS A 66 0.97 -29.90 -19.64
C LYS A 66 1.98 -28.88 -19.06
N HIS A 67 1.71 -27.57 -19.14
CA HIS A 67 2.67 -26.50 -18.84
C HIS A 67 2.37 -25.63 -17.59
N LYS A 68 1.42 -25.98 -16.70
CA LYS A 68 0.99 -25.03 -15.64
C LYS A 68 0.77 -25.58 -14.22
N LEU A 69 1.43 -26.67 -13.80
CA LEU A 69 1.49 -26.96 -12.36
C LEU A 69 2.49 -26.02 -11.69
N THR A 70 2.00 -24.89 -11.20
CA THR A 70 2.75 -23.92 -10.40
C THR A 70 2.27 -23.94 -8.96
N ARG A 71 3.07 -23.39 -8.04
CA ARG A 71 2.65 -23.19 -6.65
C ARG A 71 1.34 -22.41 -6.58
N CYS A 72 1.19 -21.35 -7.38
CA CYS A 72 -0.04 -20.57 -7.47
C CYS A 72 -1.24 -21.40 -7.92
N SER A 73 -1.08 -22.28 -8.92
CA SER A 73 -2.20 -23.13 -9.38
C SER A 73 -2.69 -24.11 -8.32
N VAL A 74 -1.79 -24.60 -7.45
CA VAL A 74 -2.15 -25.46 -6.32
C VAL A 74 -2.87 -24.64 -5.24
N LEU A 75 -2.40 -23.41 -4.99
CA LEU A 75 -3.04 -22.51 -4.04
C LEU A 75 -4.44 -22.10 -4.46
N ASP A 76 -4.62 -21.74 -5.72
CA ASP A 76 -5.93 -21.40 -6.27
C ASP A 76 -6.90 -22.57 -6.14
N HIS A 77 -6.43 -23.79 -6.35
CA HIS A 77 -7.25 -24.99 -6.17
C HIS A 77 -7.67 -25.19 -4.71
N LEU A 78 -6.73 -25.06 -3.76
CA LEU A 78 -7.00 -25.21 -2.33
C LEU A 78 -7.97 -24.16 -1.79
N LEU A 79 -7.85 -22.91 -2.25
CA LEU A 79 -8.67 -21.79 -1.78
C LEU A 79 -10.08 -21.80 -2.37
N ASN A 80 -10.23 -22.24 -3.62
CA ASN A 80 -11.50 -22.14 -4.35
C ASN A 80 -12.33 -23.43 -4.32
N GLN A 81 -11.73 -24.60 -4.06
CA GLN A 81 -12.51 -25.83 -3.90
C GLN A 81 -13.17 -25.87 -2.53
N ARG A 82 -14.46 -26.21 -2.52
CA ARG A 82 -15.24 -26.46 -1.32
C ARG A 82 -15.45 -27.95 -1.13
N GLN A 83 -15.42 -28.38 0.13
CA GLN A 83 -15.81 -29.72 0.52
C GLN A 83 -17.33 -29.88 0.49
N ILE A 84 -17.79 -31.12 0.61
CA ILE A 84 -19.21 -31.51 0.62
C ILE A 84 -19.99 -30.75 1.70
N PHE A 85 -19.34 -30.39 2.81
CA PHE A 85 -19.93 -29.65 3.94
C PHE A 85 -19.67 -28.13 3.90
N GLY A 86 -19.20 -27.60 2.77
CA GLY A 86 -19.06 -26.14 2.55
C GLY A 86 -17.77 -25.51 3.05
N SER A 87 -16.96 -26.20 3.86
CA SER A 87 -15.60 -25.78 4.24
C SER A 87 -14.67 -25.72 3.02
N ARG A 88 -13.62 -24.88 3.08
CA ARG A 88 -12.62 -24.82 1.99
C ARG A 88 -11.75 -26.07 2.03
N LEU A 89 -11.30 -26.56 0.87
CA LEU A 89 -10.43 -27.74 0.80
C LEU A 89 -9.15 -27.56 1.62
N ILE A 90 -8.63 -26.32 1.66
CA ILE A 90 -7.47 -25.95 2.47
C ILE A 90 -7.64 -26.30 3.96
N GLU A 91 -8.85 -26.18 4.51
CA GLU A 91 -9.18 -26.44 5.92
C GLU A 91 -9.20 -27.94 6.26
N SER A 92 -8.96 -28.81 5.29
CA SER A 92 -9.09 -30.25 5.49
C SER A 92 -7.83 -30.91 6.09
N LEU A 93 -8.05 -31.77 7.07
CA LEU A 93 -6.99 -32.58 7.69
C LEU A 93 -6.26 -33.49 6.68
N HIS A 94 -6.94 -33.93 5.62
CA HIS A 94 -6.34 -34.72 4.54
C HIS A 94 -5.27 -33.94 3.77
N VAL A 95 -5.57 -32.69 3.40
CA VAL A 95 -4.61 -31.78 2.73
C VAL A 95 -3.39 -31.58 3.62
N TRP A 96 -3.57 -31.43 4.93
CA TRP A 96 -2.48 -31.34 5.90
C TRP A 96 -1.58 -32.57 5.92
N LYS A 97 -2.17 -33.75 6.05
CA LYS A 97 -1.43 -35.02 6.06
C LYS A 97 -0.64 -35.22 4.76
N ALA A 98 -1.25 -34.90 3.63
CA ALA A 98 -0.60 -34.96 2.32
C ALA A 98 0.57 -33.97 2.21
N PHE A 99 0.40 -32.75 2.72
CA PHE A 99 1.45 -31.74 2.71
C PHE A 99 2.66 -32.18 3.53
N HIS A 100 2.45 -32.62 4.78
CA HIS A 100 3.53 -33.12 5.65
C HIS A 100 4.27 -34.31 5.03
N LYS A 101 3.54 -35.26 4.45
CA LYS A 101 4.12 -36.42 3.77
C LYS A 101 5.03 -36.01 2.60
N CYS A 102 4.65 -34.96 1.87
CA CYS A 102 5.41 -34.48 0.72
C CYS A 102 6.54 -33.51 1.08
N CYS A 103 6.42 -32.77 2.18
CA CYS A 103 7.38 -31.77 2.63
C CYS A 103 8.55 -32.36 3.42
N GLY A 104 8.33 -33.48 4.12
CA GLY A 104 9.32 -34.05 5.03
C GLY A 104 9.49 -33.22 6.32
N GLU A 105 10.68 -33.28 6.91
CA GLU A 105 11.00 -32.46 8.09
C GLU A 105 11.15 -31.00 7.71
N TYR A 106 10.51 -30.12 8.48
CA TYR A 106 10.65 -28.69 8.31
C TYR A 106 10.64 -27.97 9.65
N VAL A 107 11.22 -26.76 9.63
CA VAL A 107 11.14 -25.81 10.72
C VAL A 107 10.55 -24.51 10.22
N GLN A 108 9.79 -23.84 11.08
CA GLN A 108 9.19 -22.56 10.81
C GLN A 108 9.56 -21.59 11.92
N LEU A 109 9.91 -20.36 11.56
CA LEU A 109 10.06 -19.28 12.55
C LEU A 109 8.72 -19.05 13.26
N CYS A 110 8.77 -18.93 14.58
CA CYS A 110 7.59 -18.60 15.36
C CYS A 110 7.05 -17.22 14.94
N GLY A 111 5.77 -17.14 14.56
CA GLY A 111 5.16 -15.90 14.07
C GLY A 111 5.24 -14.74 15.07
N GLN A 112 5.18 -15.02 16.37
CA GLN A 112 5.35 -14.00 17.41
C GLN A 112 6.77 -13.41 17.40
N MET A 113 7.79 -14.25 17.22
CA MET A 113 9.18 -13.82 17.13
C MET A 113 9.44 -13.06 15.85
N LEU A 114 8.90 -13.52 14.72
CA LEU A 114 8.98 -12.81 13.45
C LEU A 114 8.36 -11.41 13.56
N GLY A 115 7.14 -11.32 14.12
CA GLY A 115 6.47 -10.05 14.36
C GLY A 115 7.23 -9.13 15.32
N LEU A 116 7.89 -9.69 16.34
CA LEU A 116 8.76 -8.91 17.24
C LEU A 116 9.98 -8.36 16.49
N SER A 117 10.66 -9.19 15.69
CA SER A 117 11.82 -8.78 14.90
C SER A 117 11.45 -7.70 13.88
N HIS A 118 10.31 -7.83 13.20
CA HIS A 118 9.81 -6.80 12.27
C HIS A 118 9.54 -5.47 12.98
N ARG A 119 8.95 -5.52 14.19
CA ARG A 119 8.73 -4.33 15.03
C ARG A 119 10.02 -3.69 15.50
N LEU A 120 11.00 -4.48 15.95
CA LEU A 120 12.32 -3.95 16.32
C LEU A 120 13.01 -3.30 15.12
N PHE A 121 12.95 -3.95 13.96
CA PHE A 121 13.48 -3.40 12.72
C PHE A 121 12.78 -2.08 12.33
N ARG A 122 11.45 -2.00 12.50
CA ARG A 122 10.67 -0.78 12.27
C ARG A 122 11.09 0.37 13.18
N LEU A 123 11.37 0.11 14.46
CA LEU A 123 11.85 1.13 15.40
C LEU A 123 13.25 1.63 15.04
N TYR A 124 14.11 0.74 14.52
CA TYR A 124 15.44 1.11 14.10
C TYR A 124 15.42 1.94 12.80
N PHE A 125 14.55 1.59 11.84
CA PHE A 125 14.36 2.31 10.58
C PHE A 125 12.93 2.84 10.43
N LEU A 126 12.63 3.96 11.10
CA LEU A 126 11.29 4.56 11.06
C LEU A 126 10.85 4.98 9.65
N ASP A 127 11.76 5.57 8.86
CA ASP A 127 11.46 6.22 7.58
C ASP A 127 11.73 5.33 6.33
N ARG A 128 12.53 4.27 6.46
CA ARG A 128 13.27 3.71 5.30
C ARG A 128 12.80 2.38 4.73
N TYR A 129 11.66 1.85 5.14
CA TYR A 129 11.24 0.50 4.75
C TYR A 129 10.90 0.31 3.26
N GLU A 130 10.84 1.37 2.47
CA GLU A 130 10.44 1.30 1.05
C GLU A 130 11.57 0.93 0.08
N ASP A 131 12.83 0.89 0.53
CA ASP A 131 13.95 0.50 -0.33
C ASP A 131 14.44 -0.92 0.01
N GLU A 132 14.63 -1.77 -0.99
CA GLU A 132 15.39 -3.04 -0.86
C GLU A 132 16.76 -2.82 -0.17
N LYS A 133 17.29 -1.59 -0.29
CA LYS A 133 18.50 -1.07 0.36
C LYS A 133 18.46 -1.05 1.90
N THR A 134 17.30 -1.17 2.54
CA THR A 134 17.23 -1.22 4.02
C THR A 134 17.76 -2.54 4.57
N THR A 135 17.51 -3.64 3.87
CA THR A 135 18.12 -4.94 4.14
C THR A 135 19.63 -4.86 3.88
N ASP A 136 20.02 -4.24 2.76
CA ASP A 136 21.44 -4.03 2.42
C ASP A 136 22.19 -3.17 3.44
N LEU A 137 21.54 -2.16 4.03
CA LEU A 137 22.15 -1.29 5.04
C LEU A 137 22.55 -2.05 6.31
N MET A 138 21.78 -3.04 6.75
CA MET A 138 22.17 -3.89 7.88
C MET A 138 23.31 -4.83 7.48
N THR A 139 23.21 -5.46 6.31
CA THR A 139 24.31 -6.28 5.77
C THR A 139 25.60 -5.46 5.64
N LEU A 140 25.52 -4.20 5.22
CA LEU A 140 26.65 -3.28 5.06
C LEU A 140 27.16 -2.70 6.40
N GLN A 141 26.28 -2.53 7.39
CA GLN A 141 26.66 -2.11 8.75
C GLN A 141 27.41 -3.23 9.47
N ASP A 142 26.97 -4.49 9.30
CA ASP A 142 27.64 -5.69 9.82
C ASP A 142 29.01 -5.92 9.16
N ILE A 143 29.24 -5.42 7.93
CA ILE A 143 30.55 -5.47 7.25
C ILE A 143 31.44 -4.25 7.61
N HIS A 144 31.09 -3.43 8.61
CA HIS A 144 31.82 -2.21 9.01
C HIS A 144 32.05 -1.18 7.88
N GLN A 145 31.30 -1.25 6.78
CA GLN A 145 31.51 -0.35 5.62
C GLN A 145 30.82 1.00 5.80
N VAL A 146 29.86 1.11 6.72
CA VAL A 146 29.11 2.35 6.97
C VAL A 146 29.63 3.03 8.24
N LYS A 147 30.41 4.10 8.09
CA LYS A 147 30.81 4.98 9.20
C LYS A 147 29.79 6.12 9.33
N PHE A 148 28.93 6.07 10.35
CA PHE A 148 28.03 7.17 10.66
C PHE A 148 28.82 8.41 11.12
N LYS A 149 28.33 9.61 10.77
CA LYS A 149 28.86 10.85 11.33
C LYS A 149 28.68 10.84 12.85
N LYS A 150 29.63 11.41 13.59
CA LYS A 150 29.46 11.62 15.04
C LYS A 150 28.42 12.70 15.27
N TYR A 151 27.41 12.40 16.08
CA TYR A 151 26.39 13.35 16.53
C TYR A 151 26.08 13.09 18.00
N ARG A 152 25.48 14.08 18.67
CA ARG A 152 25.00 13.95 20.05
C ARG A 152 23.53 13.55 20.03
N LEU A 153 23.17 12.54 20.81
CA LEU A 153 21.78 12.13 20.97
C LEU A 153 21.08 13.08 21.94
N HIS A 154 20.00 13.69 21.49
CA HIS A 154 19.11 14.51 22.30
C HIS A 154 17.69 13.92 22.21
N HIS A 155 17.29 13.17 23.23
CA HIS A 155 15.95 12.58 23.32
C HIS A 155 15.02 13.54 24.06
N VAL A 156 14.30 14.39 23.33
CA VAL A 156 13.40 15.41 23.92
C VAL A 156 11.92 15.00 23.78
N LEU A 157 11.58 14.23 22.74
CA LEU A 157 10.20 13.83 22.44
C LEU A 157 10.14 12.33 22.13
N SER A 158 9.16 11.64 22.71
CA SER A 158 8.82 10.28 22.31
C SER A 158 8.00 10.33 21.02
N VAL A 159 8.44 9.60 20.00
CA VAL A 159 7.71 9.47 18.71
C VAL A 159 6.39 8.75 18.93
N PHE A 160 6.39 7.69 19.76
CA PHE A 160 5.21 6.92 20.10
C PHE A 160 4.98 7.02 21.62
N GLN A 161 3.78 7.40 22.02
CA GLN A 161 3.37 7.52 23.42
C GLN A 161 2.97 6.18 24.03
N SER A 162 2.59 5.21 23.20
CA SER A 162 2.22 3.87 23.65
C SER A 162 2.62 2.77 22.67
N ARG A 163 2.62 1.53 23.17
CA ARG A 163 2.79 0.33 22.34
C ARG A 163 1.73 0.26 21.24
N ASP A 164 0.50 0.62 21.55
CA ASP A 164 -0.62 0.54 20.59
C ASP A 164 -0.46 1.55 19.46
N GLU A 165 0.06 2.74 19.75
CA GLU A 165 0.36 3.75 18.72
C GLU A 165 1.44 3.25 17.76
N PHE A 166 2.52 2.67 18.31
CA PHE A 166 3.57 2.07 17.50
C PHE A 166 3.07 0.87 16.69
N VAL A 167 2.25 -0.01 17.29
CA VAL A 167 1.67 -1.15 16.58
C VAL A 167 0.76 -0.69 15.43
N ALA A 168 -0.06 0.34 15.64
CA ALA A 168 -0.90 0.92 14.59
C ALA A 168 -0.06 1.53 13.46
N TYR A 169 1.02 2.26 13.79
CA TYR A 169 1.97 2.78 12.81
C TYR A 169 2.60 1.64 11.99
N HIS A 170 3.10 0.61 12.66
CA HIS A 170 3.72 -0.55 12.01
C HIS A 170 2.74 -1.26 11.06
N GLN A 171 1.50 -1.49 11.48
CA GLN A 171 0.46 -2.11 10.64
C GLN A 171 0.17 -1.24 9.41
N ALA A 172 0.08 0.08 9.56
CA ALA A 172 -0.12 0.98 8.43
C ALA A 172 1.04 0.90 7.43
N CYS A 173 2.29 0.83 7.91
CA CYS A 173 3.46 0.63 7.06
C CYS A 173 3.42 -0.69 6.30
N ASP A 174 3.00 -1.78 6.95
CA ASP A 174 2.93 -3.10 6.30
C ASP A 174 1.84 -3.12 5.22
N ILE A 175 0.70 -2.46 5.45
CA ILE A 175 -0.34 -2.26 4.43
C ILE A 175 0.21 -1.46 3.25
N HIS A 176 0.95 -0.37 3.52
CA HIS A 176 1.56 0.44 2.47
C HIS A 176 2.55 -0.37 1.63
N ALA A 177 3.45 -1.11 2.27
CA ALA A 177 4.42 -1.95 1.58
C ALA A 177 3.75 -3.09 0.78
N ASN A 178 2.73 -3.72 1.33
CA ASN A 178 1.96 -4.76 0.64
C ASN A 178 1.24 -4.20 -0.59
N LEU A 179 0.68 -2.99 -0.49
CA LEU A 179 0.09 -2.29 -1.63
C LEU A 179 1.16 -2.00 -2.69
N LEU A 180 2.29 -1.42 -2.32
CA LEU A 180 3.39 -1.10 -3.24
C LEU A 180 3.91 -2.35 -3.96
N SER A 181 4.18 -3.44 -3.23
CA SER A 181 4.59 -4.72 -3.81
C SER A 181 3.52 -5.31 -4.74
N TYR A 182 2.24 -5.12 -4.41
CA TYR A 182 1.15 -5.55 -5.27
C TYR A 182 1.08 -4.73 -6.56
N ILE A 183 1.25 -3.41 -6.51
CA ILE A 183 1.06 -2.53 -7.67
C ILE A 183 2.32 -2.41 -8.53
N ALA A 184 3.53 -2.40 -7.96
CA ALA A 184 4.77 -2.11 -8.67
C ALA A 184 4.97 -2.96 -9.95
N PRO A 185 4.81 -4.30 -9.93
CA PRO A 185 4.91 -5.10 -11.14
C PRO A 185 3.87 -4.72 -12.20
N LYS A 186 2.66 -4.35 -11.78
CA LYS A 186 1.56 -3.93 -12.68
C LYS A 186 1.85 -2.55 -13.29
N LEU A 187 2.51 -1.67 -12.54
CA LEU A 187 2.91 -0.34 -13.01
C LEU A 187 4.11 -0.42 -13.97
N GLU A 188 5.01 -1.39 -13.79
CA GLU A 188 6.18 -1.65 -14.65
C GLU A 188 5.83 -2.36 -15.95
N LEU A 189 4.94 -3.37 -15.92
CA LEU A 189 4.42 -4.02 -17.13
C LEU A 189 3.70 -3.05 -18.06
N SER A 190 3.25 -1.91 -17.53
CA SER A 190 2.62 -0.83 -18.29
C SER A 190 3.65 0.12 -18.94
N ARG A 191 4.93 0.12 -18.51
CA ARG A 191 5.98 1.02 -19.04
C ARG A 191 6.54 0.60 -20.40
N ASP A 192 6.41 -0.65 -20.82
CA ASP A 192 6.89 -1.09 -22.14
C ASP A 192 6.15 -0.42 -23.32
N ASP A 193 5.01 0.24 -23.07
CA ASP A 193 4.24 1.01 -24.05
C ASP A 193 4.47 2.54 -24.02
N ALA A 194 5.30 3.07 -23.10
CA ALA A 194 5.42 4.52 -22.87
C ALA A 194 6.67 5.14 -23.51
N ARG A 195 6.75 5.21 -24.85
CA ARG A 195 7.79 5.97 -25.59
C ARG A 195 7.41 7.40 -25.99
N PHE A 196 6.20 7.88 -25.69
CA PHE A 196 5.76 9.21 -26.12
C PHE A 196 5.30 10.06 -24.94
N GLY A 197 6.18 10.99 -24.52
CA GLY A 197 6.03 11.91 -23.40
C GLY A 197 4.82 12.85 -23.47
N LEU A 198 3.64 12.31 -23.17
CA LEU A 198 2.46 13.05 -22.71
C LEU A 198 1.94 12.35 -21.45
N GLY A 199 1.53 13.12 -20.44
CA GLY A 199 1.23 12.67 -19.07
C GLY A 199 0.05 11.71 -18.88
N GLU A 200 -0.26 10.87 -19.86
CA GLU A 200 -1.10 9.69 -19.68
C GLU A 200 -0.23 8.58 -19.12
N THR A 201 -0.30 8.40 -17.80
CA THR A 201 0.25 7.22 -17.14
C THR A 201 -0.29 5.99 -17.83
N ALA A 202 0.61 5.10 -18.24
CA ALA A 202 0.22 3.89 -18.93
C ALA A 202 -0.90 3.14 -18.18
N LYS A 203 -1.92 2.74 -18.95
CA LYS A 203 -3.16 2.18 -18.42
C LYS A 203 -2.91 0.77 -17.90
N ILE A 204 -3.58 0.42 -16.81
CA ILE A 204 -3.59 -0.95 -16.31
C ILE A 204 -4.92 -1.58 -16.72
N PRO A 205 -4.91 -2.71 -17.46
CA PRO A 205 -6.11 -3.48 -17.72
C PRO A 205 -6.86 -3.80 -16.43
N LYS A 206 -8.19 -3.58 -16.42
CA LYS A 206 -9.01 -3.70 -15.20
C LYS A 206 -8.95 -5.10 -14.56
N ASP A 207 -8.69 -6.13 -15.36
CA ASP A 207 -8.53 -7.53 -14.96
C ASP A 207 -7.19 -7.82 -14.26
N MET A 208 -6.18 -6.97 -14.43
CA MET A 208 -4.89 -7.12 -13.73
C MET A 208 -4.95 -6.66 -12.27
N VAL A 209 -5.93 -5.84 -11.90
CA VAL A 209 -6.13 -5.34 -10.53
C VAL A 209 -7.38 -5.98 -9.93
N ASP A 210 -7.21 -6.67 -8.82
CA ASP A 210 -8.32 -7.14 -8.01
C ASP A 210 -8.99 -5.94 -7.33
N ARG A 211 -10.08 -5.49 -7.93
CA ARG A 211 -10.82 -4.32 -7.47
C ARG A 211 -11.37 -4.50 -6.05
N LYS A 212 -11.79 -5.71 -5.67
CA LYS A 212 -12.31 -6.00 -4.33
C LYS A 212 -11.22 -5.87 -3.28
N LYS A 213 -10.04 -6.43 -3.57
CA LYS A 213 -8.87 -6.27 -2.69
C LYS A 213 -8.47 -4.80 -2.55
N LEU A 214 -8.50 -4.04 -3.64
CA LEU A 214 -8.22 -2.60 -3.62
C LEU A 214 -9.25 -1.84 -2.76
N ASP A 215 -10.54 -2.17 -2.83
CA ASP A 215 -11.59 -1.57 -2.00
C ASP A 215 -11.41 -1.84 -0.51
N ILE A 216 -11.02 -3.07 -0.15
CA ILE A 216 -10.75 -3.42 1.26
C ILE A 216 -9.61 -2.56 1.80
N VAL A 217 -8.51 -2.44 1.06
CA VAL A 217 -7.37 -1.61 1.45
C VAL A 217 -7.76 -0.14 1.51
N LEU A 218 -8.51 0.36 0.52
CA LEU A 218 -8.97 1.75 0.48
C LEU A 218 -9.87 2.08 1.68
N LYS A 219 -10.81 1.19 2.02
CA LYS A 219 -11.68 1.36 3.19
C LYS A 219 -10.86 1.44 4.48
N LYS A 220 -9.95 0.49 4.69
CA LYS A 220 -9.06 0.47 5.86
C LYS A 220 -8.19 1.74 5.93
N ALA A 221 -7.67 2.20 4.80
CA ALA A 221 -6.86 3.41 4.73
C ALA A 221 -7.67 4.68 5.04
N ARG A 222 -8.90 4.79 4.53
CA ARG A 222 -9.81 5.92 4.84
C ARG A 222 -10.17 5.96 6.32
N GLU A 223 -10.52 4.81 6.90
CA GLU A 223 -10.81 4.70 8.33
C GLU A 223 -9.59 5.07 9.17
N GLY A 224 -8.42 4.53 8.83
CA GLY A 224 -7.16 4.81 9.50
C GLY A 224 -6.71 6.27 9.40
N MET A 225 -6.91 6.91 8.24
CA MET A 225 -6.62 8.33 8.04
C MET A 225 -7.50 9.23 8.90
N ARG A 226 -8.77 8.85 9.12
CA ARG A 226 -9.77 9.61 9.90
C ARG A 226 -9.75 9.30 11.39
N GLN A 227 -8.94 8.34 11.85
CA GLN A 227 -8.80 8.06 13.29
C GLN A 227 -8.37 9.33 14.03
N PRO A 228 -8.92 9.59 15.24
CA PRO A 228 -8.51 10.75 16.02
C PRO A 228 -7.03 10.65 16.32
N ILE A 229 -6.35 11.78 16.16
CA ILE A 229 -4.93 11.88 16.43
C ILE A 229 -4.73 11.66 17.94
N ARG A 230 -3.93 10.67 18.31
CA ARG A 230 -3.66 10.36 19.72
C ARG A 230 -2.46 11.18 20.21
N GLY A 231 -2.48 11.55 21.50
CA GLY A 231 -1.35 12.22 22.17
C GLY A 231 -1.17 13.70 21.79
N ASN A 232 0.01 14.26 22.11
CA ASN A 232 0.33 15.69 21.94
C ASN A 232 0.82 16.05 20.52
N MET A 233 0.27 15.37 19.52
CA MET A 233 0.70 15.39 18.12
C MET A 233 0.50 16.75 17.42
N GLU A 234 -0.46 17.54 17.87
CA GLU A 234 -0.70 18.89 17.35
C GLU A 234 0.52 19.80 17.60
N ASN A 235 1.20 19.61 18.72
CA ASN A 235 2.39 20.35 19.14
C ASN A 235 3.70 19.74 18.62
N MET A 236 3.62 18.63 17.87
CA MET A 236 4.80 17.93 17.39
C MET A 236 5.31 18.55 16.07
N PRO A 237 6.63 18.71 15.90
CA PRO A 237 7.21 19.16 14.64
C PRO A 237 6.74 18.34 13.43
N SER A 238 6.61 18.98 12.27
CA SER A 238 6.09 18.37 11.04
C SER A 238 6.82 17.08 10.64
N PHE A 239 8.14 17.01 10.87
CA PHE A 239 8.96 15.85 10.54
C PHE A 239 8.70 14.62 11.43
N PHE A 240 8.02 14.76 12.58
CA PHE A 240 7.57 13.61 13.34
C PHE A 240 6.17 13.15 12.94
N LYS A 241 5.36 14.04 12.36
CA LYS A 241 4.00 13.68 11.88
C LYS A 241 4.05 12.59 10.80
N SER A 242 5.18 12.42 10.11
CA SER A 242 5.40 11.32 9.17
C SER A 242 5.42 9.94 9.83
N PHE A 243 5.78 9.84 11.10
CA PHE A 243 5.88 8.58 11.84
C PHE A 243 4.57 8.19 12.53
N THR A 244 3.45 8.39 11.84
CA THR A 244 2.11 8.19 12.41
C THR A 244 1.24 7.38 11.48
N ALA A 245 0.35 6.57 12.05
CA ALA A 245 -0.51 5.69 11.26
C ALA A 245 -1.34 6.48 10.24
N ASN A 246 -1.93 7.61 10.66
CA ASN A 246 -2.72 8.48 9.77
C ASN A 246 -1.91 8.99 8.58
N HIS A 247 -0.65 9.38 8.80
CA HIS A 247 0.22 9.83 7.72
C HIS A 247 0.50 8.70 6.72
N ILE A 248 0.79 7.50 7.20
CA ILE A 248 1.02 6.35 6.32
C ILE A 248 -0.26 5.99 5.56
N TYR A 249 -1.43 5.98 6.22
CA TYR A 249 -2.70 5.74 5.53
C TYR A 249 -3.03 6.83 4.50
N THR A 250 -2.63 8.07 4.74
CA THR A 250 -2.73 9.15 3.73
C THR A 250 -1.88 8.83 2.50
N ARG A 251 -0.67 8.30 2.69
CA ARG A 251 0.18 7.82 1.58
C ARG A 251 -0.44 6.61 0.85
N VAL A 252 -1.05 5.67 1.58
CA VAL A 252 -1.79 4.54 0.99
C VAL A 252 -2.92 5.05 0.09
N CYS A 253 -3.75 5.98 0.57
CA CYS A 253 -4.80 6.60 -0.24
C CYS A 253 -4.24 7.30 -1.48
N HIS A 254 -3.11 8.02 -1.36
CA HIS A 254 -2.43 8.63 -2.49
C HIS A 254 -2.00 7.59 -3.55
N GLU A 255 -1.43 6.47 -3.14
CA GLU A 255 -1.05 5.40 -4.06
C GLU A 255 -2.27 4.76 -4.73
N ILE A 256 -3.38 4.59 -4.00
CA ILE A 256 -4.63 4.07 -4.56
C ILE A 256 -5.21 5.02 -5.63
N VAL A 257 -5.13 6.35 -5.46
CA VAL A 257 -5.53 7.31 -6.50
C VAL A 257 -4.81 7.02 -7.82
N LYS A 258 -3.48 6.80 -7.78
CA LYS A 258 -2.68 6.50 -8.97
C LYS A 258 -3.15 5.21 -9.65
N VAL A 259 -3.54 4.20 -8.87
CA VAL A 259 -4.07 2.93 -9.39
C VAL A 259 -5.44 3.14 -10.05
N LEU A 260 -6.37 3.83 -9.37
CA LEU A 260 -7.72 4.10 -9.88
C LEU A 260 -7.68 4.86 -11.21
N GLU A 261 -6.81 5.86 -11.33
CA GLU A 261 -6.65 6.63 -12.56
C GLU A 261 -6.13 5.78 -13.73
N ARG A 262 -5.21 4.85 -13.46
CA ARG A 262 -4.71 3.90 -14.47
C ARG A 262 -5.75 2.86 -14.88
N MET A 263 -6.72 2.59 -14.01
CA MET A 263 -7.90 1.77 -14.32
C MET A 263 -9.02 2.57 -15.02
N ASN A 264 -8.83 3.87 -15.26
CA ASN A 264 -9.84 4.82 -15.73
C ASN A 264 -11.05 4.96 -14.79
N GLU A 265 -10.89 4.71 -13.49
CA GLU A 265 -11.92 4.93 -12.46
C GLU A 265 -11.80 6.33 -11.86
N TYR A 266 -12.02 7.35 -12.70
CA TYR A 266 -11.76 8.74 -12.34
C TYR A 266 -12.74 9.30 -11.31
N GLU A 267 -13.99 8.83 -11.29
CA GLU A 267 -14.99 9.19 -10.28
C GLU A 267 -14.55 8.73 -8.90
N ALA A 268 -14.08 7.48 -8.78
CA ALA A 268 -13.55 6.94 -7.53
C ALA A 268 -12.28 7.69 -7.11
N ALA A 269 -11.37 7.96 -8.05
CA ALA A 269 -10.15 8.73 -7.79
C ALA A 269 -10.46 10.14 -7.24
N VAL A 270 -11.46 10.82 -7.81
CA VAL A 270 -11.92 12.14 -7.35
C VAL A 270 -12.45 12.09 -5.92
N GLN A 271 -13.21 11.05 -5.55
CA GLN A 271 -13.68 10.90 -4.17
C GLN A 271 -12.52 10.73 -3.18
N VAL A 272 -11.52 9.93 -3.52
CA VAL A 272 -10.33 9.76 -2.67
C VAL A 272 -9.51 11.05 -2.60
N LEU A 273 -9.39 11.80 -3.70
CA LEU A 273 -8.72 13.10 -3.71
C LEU A 273 -9.41 14.14 -2.82
N TYR A 274 -10.75 14.13 -2.72
CA TYR A 274 -11.45 14.96 -1.75
C TYR A 274 -11.09 14.57 -0.31
N ASP A 275 -11.10 13.28 0.02
CA ASP A 275 -10.70 12.82 1.35
C ASP A 275 -9.26 13.21 1.70
N LEU A 276 -8.34 13.13 0.73
CA LEU A 276 -6.95 13.55 0.89
C LEU A 276 -6.83 15.07 1.12
N LEU A 277 -7.62 15.89 0.45
CA LEU A 277 -7.57 17.36 0.62
C LEU A 277 -8.15 17.84 1.96
N ASP A 278 -8.94 17.01 2.64
CA ASP A 278 -9.49 17.31 3.97
C ASP A 278 -8.57 16.81 5.12
N THR A 279 -7.50 16.07 4.81
CA THR A 279 -6.56 15.55 5.82
C THR A 279 -5.50 16.59 6.25
N PRO A 280 -5.08 16.62 7.53
CA PRO A 280 -3.97 17.46 7.99
C PRO A 280 -2.59 16.84 7.73
N PHE A 281 -2.55 15.64 7.14
CA PHE A 281 -1.32 14.88 6.89
C PHE A 281 -0.81 15.06 5.46
N CYS A 282 0.49 14.79 5.26
CA CYS A 282 1.18 14.89 3.97
C CYS A 282 0.92 16.22 3.23
N THR A 283 0.92 17.35 3.95
CA THR A 283 0.53 18.66 3.38
C THR A 283 1.39 19.08 2.18
N TYR A 284 2.66 18.64 2.17
CA TYR A 284 3.59 18.82 1.05
C TYR A 284 3.12 18.19 -0.28
N MET A 285 2.11 17.31 -0.29
CA MET A 285 1.51 16.71 -1.48
C MET A 285 0.24 17.43 -1.94
N ARG A 286 -0.23 18.47 -1.24
CA ARG A 286 -1.53 19.11 -1.52
C ARG A 286 -1.61 19.72 -2.90
N GLY A 287 -0.55 20.35 -3.39
CA GLY A 287 -0.56 20.90 -4.75
C GLY A 287 -0.64 19.81 -5.82
N ARG A 288 0.01 18.66 -5.63
CA ARG A 288 -0.17 17.47 -6.49
C ARG A 288 -1.60 16.97 -6.47
N TRP A 289 -2.22 16.85 -5.30
CA TRP A 289 -3.60 16.39 -5.18
C TRP A 289 -4.58 17.37 -5.82
N TRP A 290 -4.40 18.67 -5.63
CA TRP A 290 -5.19 19.69 -6.31
C TRP A 290 -5.06 19.63 -7.82
N ASN A 291 -3.82 19.60 -8.35
CA ASN A 291 -3.58 19.49 -9.78
C ASN A 291 -4.25 18.26 -10.37
N ARG A 292 -4.16 17.13 -9.66
CA ARG A 292 -4.76 15.89 -10.11
C ARG A 292 -6.29 15.89 -10.04
N LEU A 293 -6.87 16.46 -8.99
CA LEU A 293 -8.32 16.64 -8.87
C LEU A 293 -8.87 17.48 -10.02
N VAL A 294 -8.26 18.63 -10.28
CA VAL A 294 -8.69 19.52 -11.36
C VAL A 294 -8.49 18.84 -12.72
N LEU A 295 -7.39 18.10 -12.92
CA LEU A 295 -7.18 17.30 -14.13
C LEU A 295 -8.29 16.26 -14.32
N ASN A 296 -8.61 15.46 -13.31
CA ASN A 296 -9.64 14.43 -13.41
C ASN A 296 -11.02 15.02 -13.70
N LEU A 297 -11.40 16.10 -13.01
CA LEU A 297 -12.67 16.79 -13.26
C LEU A 297 -12.74 17.38 -14.67
N SER A 298 -11.70 18.11 -15.08
CA SER A 298 -11.69 18.83 -16.36
C SER A 298 -11.56 17.92 -17.58
N HIS A 299 -10.60 17.00 -17.56
CA HIS A 299 -10.22 16.21 -18.73
C HIS A 299 -11.01 14.91 -18.83
N HIS A 300 -11.09 14.15 -17.73
CA HIS A 300 -11.68 12.82 -17.74
C HIS A 300 -13.19 12.84 -17.52
N LEU A 301 -13.67 13.67 -16.58
CA LEU A 301 -15.10 13.79 -16.25
C LEU A 301 -15.82 14.91 -17.02
N ARG A 302 -15.07 15.76 -17.73
CA ARG A 302 -15.59 16.92 -18.51
C ARG A 302 -16.44 17.90 -17.69
N ASP A 303 -16.26 17.93 -16.36
CA ASP A 303 -16.89 18.88 -15.46
C ASP A 303 -16.02 20.13 -15.28
N HIS A 304 -16.03 20.97 -16.31
CA HIS A 304 -15.23 22.19 -16.36
C HIS A 304 -15.62 23.22 -15.28
N LYS A 305 -16.91 23.27 -14.90
CA LYS A 305 -17.41 24.20 -13.87
C LYS A 305 -16.83 23.85 -12.51
N THR A 306 -16.95 22.58 -12.10
CA THR A 306 -16.39 22.15 -10.82
C THR A 306 -14.87 22.20 -10.85
N ALA A 307 -14.23 21.79 -11.95
CA ALA A 307 -12.77 21.89 -12.10
C ALA A 307 -12.28 23.33 -11.88
N TYR A 308 -12.96 24.32 -12.47
CA TYR A 308 -12.59 25.72 -12.32
C TYR A 308 -12.74 26.20 -10.87
N MET A 309 -13.87 25.88 -10.22
CA MET A 309 -14.07 26.20 -8.80
C MET A 309 -12.99 25.58 -7.90
N ARG A 310 -12.60 24.33 -8.15
CA ARG A 310 -11.54 23.65 -7.41
C ARG A 310 -10.16 24.25 -7.68
N ALA A 311 -9.87 24.67 -8.91
CA ALA A 311 -8.62 25.35 -9.25
C ALA A 311 -8.46 26.67 -8.47
N LEU A 312 -9.53 27.46 -8.37
CA LEU A 312 -9.51 28.70 -7.58
C LEU A 312 -9.43 28.45 -6.06
N LYS A 313 -9.92 27.30 -5.57
CA LYS A 313 -9.71 26.89 -4.17
C LYS A 313 -8.26 26.47 -3.94
N ALA A 314 -7.65 25.75 -4.88
CA ALA A 314 -6.24 25.34 -4.81
C ALA A 314 -5.27 26.53 -4.73
N LEU A 315 -5.52 27.61 -5.49
CA LEU A 315 -4.68 28.82 -5.46
C LEU A 315 -4.73 29.56 -4.10
N ARG A 316 -5.73 29.30 -3.25
CA ARG A 316 -5.81 29.84 -1.88
C ARG A 316 -5.11 28.98 -0.85
N ASP A 317 -4.82 27.74 -1.19
CA ASP A 317 -4.28 26.79 -0.25
C ASP A 317 -2.80 27.13 0.00
N PRO A 318 -2.41 27.48 1.25
CA PRO A 318 -1.06 27.94 1.55
C PRO A 318 -0.01 26.82 1.39
N GLU A 319 -0.43 25.56 1.45
CA GLU A 319 0.45 24.40 1.34
C GLU A 319 0.81 24.06 -0.12
N VAL A 320 0.20 24.74 -1.10
CA VAL A 320 0.49 24.55 -2.53
C VAL A 320 1.75 25.33 -2.91
N GLN A 321 2.82 24.57 -3.19
CA GLN A 321 4.16 25.08 -3.52
C GLN A 321 4.20 25.80 -4.87
N THR A 322 5.23 26.63 -5.07
CA THR A 322 5.37 27.54 -6.22
C THR A 322 5.22 26.86 -7.59
N GLY A 323 5.86 25.72 -7.80
CA GLY A 323 5.78 25.00 -9.08
C GLY A 323 4.36 24.47 -9.38
N GLU A 324 3.74 23.84 -8.39
CA GLU A 324 2.38 23.30 -8.50
C GLU A 324 1.33 24.41 -8.60
N ARG A 325 1.60 25.56 -7.97
CA ARG A 325 0.79 26.78 -8.06
C ARG A 325 0.81 27.36 -9.46
N LEU A 326 1.98 27.45 -10.09
CA LEU A 326 2.11 27.94 -11.47
C LEU A 326 1.33 27.05 -12.45
N GLU A 327 1.46 25.72 -12.33
CA GLU A 327 0.68 24.78 -13.15
C GLU A 327 -0.83 24.98 -12.95
N MET A 328 -1.24 25.23 -11.70
CA MET A 328 -2.64 25.49 -11.36
C MET A 328 -3.17 26.79 -11.95
N GLU A 329 -2.37 27.88 -11.94
CA GLU A 329 -2.74 29.16 -12.55
C GLU A 329 -2.98 29.02 -14.06
N GLU A 330 -2.07 28.34 -14.76
CA GLU A 330 -2.22 28.07 -16.19
C GLU A 330 -3.47 27.23 -16.50
N ARG A 331 -3.73 26.21 -15.67
CA ARG A 331 -4.91 25.37 -15.80
C ARG A 331 -6.20 26.16 -15.54
N ALA A 332 -6.21 27.02 -14.53
CA ALA A 332 -7.34 27.91 -14.24
C ALA A 332 -7.61 28.88 -15.40
N LEU A 333 -6.57 29.45 -16.01
CA LEU A 333 -6.68 30.29 -17.21
C LEU A 333 -7.32 29.55 -18.38
N ARG A 334 -6.84 28.33 -18.68
CA ARG A 334 -7.41 27.49 -19.75
C ARG A 334 -8.87 27.15 -19.49
N LEU A 335 -9.23 26.88 -18.23
CA LEU A 335 -10.61 26.57 -17.84
C LEU A 335 -11.53 27.80 -17.91
N TRP A 336 -11.04 29.00 -17.60
CA TRP A 336 -11.83 30.22 -17.73
C TRP A 336 -12.24 30.49 -19.18
N ASN A 337 -11.42 30.12 -20.15
CA ASN A 337 -11.75 30.30 -21.56
C ASN A 337 -12.76 29.27 -22.12
N ARG A 338 -13.27 28.35 -21.28
CA ARG A 338 -14.31 27.39 -21.66
C ARG A 338 -15.70 28.04 -21.58
N LYS A 339 -16.57 27.73 -22.55
CA LYS A 339 -17.92 28.31 -22.66
C LYS A 339 -18.79 28.02 -21.43
N GLU A 340 -18.51 26.90 -20.76
CA GLU A 340 -19.21 26.41 -19.58
C GLU A 340 -18.92 27.25 -18.33
N VAL A 341 -17.84 28.04 -18.32
CA VAL A 341 -17.47 28.93 -17.21
C VAL A 341 -17.94 30.35 -17.52
N THR A 342 -19.06 30.75 -16.92
CA THR A 342 -19.63 32.08 -17.14
C THR A 342 -18.86 33.17 -16.39
N MET A 343 -18.95 34.42 -16.86
CA MET A 343 -18.40 35.58 -16.15
C MET A 343 -19.02 35.75 -14.75
N GLU A 344 -20.28 35.39 -14.58
CA GLU A 344 -20.95 35.39 -13.27
C GLU A 344 -20.33 34.36 -12.32
N LEU A 345 -20.10 33.14 -12.80
CA LEU A 345 -19.40 32.10 -12.03
C LEU A 345 -17.99 32.57 -11.66
N HIS A 346 -17.25 33.13 -12.62
CA HIS A 346 -15.94 33.72 -12.37
C HIS A 346 -15.99 34.77 -11.26
N HIS A 347 -16.84 35.79 -11.37
CA HIS A 347 -16.94 36.85 -10.37
C HIS A 347 -17.39 36.35 -9.00
N SER A 348 -18.34 35.41 -8.95
CA SER A 348 -18.83 34.85 -7.68
C SER A 348 -17.73 34.14 -6.88
N VAL A 349 -16.80 33.47 -7.58
CA VAL A 349 -15.71 32.72 -6.95
C VAL A 349 -14.48 33.62 -6.76
N ALA A 350 -14.19 34.52 -7.70
CA ALA A 350 -13.07 35.47 -7.68
C ALA A 350 -13.20 36.53 -6.59
N ARG A 351 -14.40 37.07 -6.34
CA ARG A 351 -14.64 38.00 -5.22
C ARG A 351 -14.26 37.41 -3.86
N ARG A 352 -14.29 36.07 -3.75
CA ARG A 352 -13.88 35.34 -2.54
C ARG A 352 -12.37 35.07 -2.51
N CYS A 353 -11.57 35.65 -3.43
CA CYS A 353 -10.20 35.23 -3.71
C CYS A 353 -9.29 36.41 -4.13
N PRO A 354 -8.59 37.07 -3.20
CA PRO A 354 -7.93 38.34 -3.50
C PRO A 354 -6.53 38.23 -4.16
N VAL A 355 -5.76 37.18 -3.89
CA VAL A 355 -4.28 37.29 -3.97
C VAL A 355 -3.66 36.71 -5.27
N SER A 356 -4.38 35.87 -6.02
CA SER A 356 -3.85 35.22 -7.24
C SER A 356 -4.54 35.66 -8.55
N PHE A 357 -5.37 36.71 -8.50
CA PHE A 357 -6.28 37.07 -9.60
C PHE A 357 -5.73 38.16 -10.49
N GLU A 358 -4.91 39.05 -9.95
CA GLU A 358 -4.22 40.07 -10.74
C GLU A 358 -3.30 39.40 -11.78
N SER A 359 -2.57 38.35 -11.42
CA SER A 359 -1.70 37.60 -12.36
C SER A 359 -2.49 36.92 -13.49
N ILE A 360 -3.65 36.34 -13.18
CA ILE A 360 -4.55 35.69 -14.16
C ILE A 360 -5.22 36.73 -15.07
N GLN A 361 -5.68 37.85 -14.54
CA GLN A 361 -6.29 38.93 -15.34
C GLN A 361 -5.27 39.66 -16.22
N LEU A 362 -4.04 39.86 -15.74
CA LEU A 362 -2.95 40.45 -16.52
C LEU A 362 -2.58 39.57 -17.72
N LYS A 363 -2.47 38.24 -17.51
CA LYS A 363 -2.20 37.26 -18.58
C LYS A 363 -3.30 37.13 -19.63
N LYS A 364 -4.53 37.61 -19.37
CA LYS A 364 -5.63 37.63 -20.34
C LYS A 364 -5.63 38.87 -21.23
N LYS A 365 -4.96 39.94 -20.78
CA LYS A 365 -4.85 41.22 -21.51
C LYS A 365 -3.61 41.28 -22.41
N SER A 366 -2.61 40.43 -22.16
CA SER A 366 -1.51 40.11 -23.08
C SER A 366 -1.94 39.04 -24.07
#